data_AF-A0AAV4I4I4-F1
#
_entry.id   AF-A0AAV4I4I4-F1
#
_cell.length_a   1.000
_cell.length_b   1.000
_cell.length_c   1.000
_cell.angle_alpha   90.00
_cell.angle_beta   90.00
_cell.angle_gamma   90.00
#
_symmetry.space_group_name_H-M   'P 1'
#
loop_
_entity.id
_entity.type
_entity.pdbx_description
1 polymer ?
#
loop_
_entity_poly.entity_id
_entity_poly.type
_entity_poly.pdbx_seq_one_letter_code
_entity_poly.pdbx_strand_id
1 'polypeptide(L)'
;MNTARNATSTLPRWNYKKANWDHFTTLTDELAVSINACSKNTNLAAKAITEAIIKSAKKAIPRGARKNYRPYWTEELEELENEVNVARKEVEEHPSVVNNVNLKQKTAKFRKETIRTQRQGWQEKTASFNMEKDGNKLWGLIEDLSGSEGKATQIALEKDGNTVTGKATADPAHQTICCSQQH
;
A
#
# COMPACT_ATOMS: atom_id res chain seq x y z
N MET A 1 -4.45 -1.46 -16.19
CA MET A 1 -4.55 -0.07 -15.70
C MET A 1 -4.67 -0.15 -14.19
N ASN A 2 -3.71 0.42 -13.45
CA ASN A 2 -3.60 0.26 -11.99
C ASN A 2 -4.60 1.17 -11.29
N THR A 3 -5.67 0.60 -10.72
CA THR A 3 -6.60 1.33 -9.86
C THR A 3 -5.92 1.58 -8.51
N ALA A 4 -5.37 2.78 -8.34
CA ALA A 4 -4.90 3.26 -7.06
C ALA A 4 -6.10 3.34 -6.10
N ARG A 5 -6.11 2.46 -5.08
CA ARG A 5 -7.05 2.58 -3.96
C ARG A 5 -6.81 3.94 -3.28
N ASN A 6 -7.83 4.79 -3.27
CA ASN A 6 -7.78 6.10 -2.62
C ASN A 6 -7.36 5.95 -1.16
N ALA A 7 -6.22 6.56 -0.82
CA ALA A 7 -5.75 6.69 0.54
C ALA A 7 -6.61 7.72 1.25
N THR A 8 -7.57 7.27 2.07
CA THR A 8 -8.05 8.12 3.15
C THR A 8 -6.81 8.54 3.95
N SER A 9 -6.64 9.85 4.16
CA SER A 9 -5.52 10.44 4.92
C SER A 9 -5.61 10.02 6.39
N THR A 10 -5.38 8.74 6.64
CA THR A 10 -5.21 8.16 7.96
C THR A 10 -3.74 8.29 8.28
N LEU A 11 -3.42 8.93 9.40
CA LEU A 11 -2.06 9.03 9.89
C LEU A 11 -1.42 7.63 9.88
N PRO A 12 -0.16 7.50 9.42
CA PRO A 12 0.47 6.20 9.27
C PRO A 12 0.51 5.50 10.63
N ARG A 13 -0.21 4.38 10.72
CA ARG A 13 -0.35 3.54 11.92
C ARG A 13 0.99 2.91 12.29
N TRP A 14 1.25 2.78 13.59
CA TRP A 14 2.43 2.11 14.12
C TRP A 14 2.32 0.59 13.97
N ASN A 15 3.37 -0.07 13.47
CA ASN A 15 3.45 -1.53 13.40
C ASN A 15 4.28 -2.08 14.57
N TYR A 16 3.63 -2.27 15.73
CA TYR A 16 4.30 -2.77 16.94
C TYR A 16 4.82 -4.21 16.82
N LYS A 17 4.24 -5.04 15.94
CA LYS A 17 4.71 -6.40 15.70
C LYS A 17 6.09 -6.44 15.02
N LYS A 18 6.45 -5.38 14.29
CA LYS A 18 7.74 -5.23 13.61
C LYS A 18 8.66 -4.20 14.30
N ALA A 19 8.32 -3.79 15.51
CA ALA A 19 9.14 -2.85 16.26
C ALA A 19 10.48 -3.50 16.64
N ASN A 20 11.57 -2.77 16.46
CA ASN A 20 12.85 -3.13 17.06
C ASN A 20 12.92 -2.51 18.47
N TRP A 21 12.49 -3.28 19.47
CA TRP A 21 12.43 -2.80 20.85
C TRP A 21 13.81 -2.53 21.44
N ASP A 22 14.83 -3.32 21.07
CA ASP A 22 16.21 -3.08 21.54
C ASP A 22 16.72 -1.73 21.05
N HIS A 23 16.55 -1.44 19.75
CA HIS A 23 16.93 -0.17 19.17
C HIS A 23 16.12 1.01 19.75
N PHE A 24 14.82 0.79 20.04
CA PHE A 24 13.99 1.79 20.71
C PHE A 24 14.53 2.12 22.10
N THR A 25 14.87 1.11 22.89
CA THR A 25 15.39 1.27 24.26
C THR A 25 16.70 2.04 24.23
N THR A 26 17.68 1.60 23.43
CA THR A 26 18.99 2.27 23.31
C THR A 26 18.83 3.75 22.93
N LEU A 27 18.03 4.05 21.91
CA LEU A 27 17.79 5.44 21.48
C LEU A 27 17.09 6.28 22.55
N THR A 28 16.17 5.67 23.31
CA THR A 28 15.44 6.39 24.36
C THR A 28 16.36 6.70 25.53
N ASP A 29 17.23 5.76 25.92
CA ASP A 29 18.22 5.96 26.98
C ASP A 29 19.23 7.06 26.58
N GLU A 30 19.75 7.00 25.35
CA GLU A 30 20.65 8.03 24.80
C GLU A 30 20.00 9.43 24.84
N LEU A 31 18.74 9.54 24.39
CA LEU A 31 18.03 10.80 24.39
C LEU A 31 17.65 11.26 25.80
N ALA A 32 17.38 10.34 26.73
CA ALA A 32 17.04 10.65 28.11
C ALA A 32 18.21 11.28 28.87
N VAL A 33 19.45 10.86 28.61
CA VAL A 33 20.67 11.46 29.21
C VAL A 33 20.77 12.96 28.91
N SER A 34 20.29 13.39 27.74
CA SER A 34 20.33 14.80 27.33
C SER A 34 19.26 15.69 27.98
N ILE A 35 18.28 15.09 28.67
CA ILE A 35 17.15 15.83 29.26
C ILE A 35 17.57 16.35 30.62
N ASN A 36 17.78 17.67 30.72
CA ASN A 36 18.14 18.31 31.96
C ASN A 36 16.93 18.40 32.92
N ALA A 37 16.78 17.40 33.78
CA ALA A 37 15.72 17.31 34.79
C ALA A 37 15.78 18.40 35.87
N CYS A 38 16.87 19.20 35.94
CA CYS A 38 17.06 20.25 36.93
C CYS A 38 16.35 21.58 36.57
N SER A 39 15.69 21.66 35.41
CA SER A 39 14.95 22.86 35.05
C SER A 39 13.69 23.02 35.92
N LYS A 40 13.46 24.23 36.48
CA LYS A 40 12.29 24.55 37.33
C LYS A 40 10.92 24.40 36.62
N ASN A 41 10.92 24.11 35.33
CA ASN A 41 9.73 24.01 34.49
C ASN A 41 9.46 22.54 34.13
N THR A 42 8.67 21.88 34.97
CA THR A 42 8.20 20.50 34.77
C THR A 42 7.57 20.27 33.39
N ASN A 43 6.85 21.27 32.85
CA ASN A 43 6.26 21.22 31.52
C ASN A 43 7.30 21.12 30.39
N LEU A 44 8.47 21.75 30.54
CA LEU A 44 9.54 21.66 29.54
C LEU A 44 10.22 20.29 29.58
N ALA A 45 10.46 19.76 30.78
CA ALA A 45 10.97 18.41 30.95
C ALA A 45 10.01 17.35 30.36
N ALA A 46 8.71 17.47 30.64
CA ALA A 46 7.68 16.56 30.09
C ALA A 46 7.62 16.61 28.55
N LYS A 47 7.73 17.81 27.96
CA LYS A 47 7.81 17.95 26.49
C LYS A 47 9.07 17.29 25.93
N ALA A 48 10.24 17.53 26.55
CA ALA A 48 11.50 16.92 26.11
C ALA A 48 11.45 15.38 26.15
N ILE A 49 10.87 14.81 27.21
CA ILE A 49 10.66 13.35 27.33
C ILE A 49 9.72 12.86 26.23
N THR A 50 8.59 13.54 26.03
CA THR A 50 7.60 13.16 25.01
C THR A 50 8.22 13.20 23.60
N GLU A 51 9.01 14.22 23.31
CA GLU A 51 9.73 14.33 22.04
C GLU A 51 10.78 13.25 21.87
N ALA A 52 11.53 12.91 22.93
CA ALA A 52 12.50 11.83 22.91
C ALA A 52 11.81 10.48 22.59
N ILE A 53 10.72 10.17 23.29
CA ILE A 53 9.92 8.95 23.04
C ILE A 53 9.42 8.92 21.60
N ILE A 54 8.85 10.03 21.09
CA ILE A 54 8.35 10.10 19.72
C ILE A 54 9.49 9.95 18.70
N LYS A 55 10.65 10.56 18.93
CA LYS A 55 11.83 10.47 18.05
C LYS A 55 12.37 9.03 18.01
N SER A 56 12.53 8.38 19.16
CA SER A 56 12.93 6.98 19.25
C SER A 56 11.93 6.06 18.55
N ALA A 57 10.63 6.27 18.81
CA ALA A 57 9.57 5.48 18.20
C ALA A 57 9.60 5.59 16.68
N LYS A 58 9.75 6.81 16.13
CA LYS A 58 9.80 7.03 14.68
C LYS A 58 10.95 6.30 13.99
N LYS A 59 12.08 6.09 14.68
CA LYS A 59 13.25 5.37 14.15
C LYS A 59 13.12 3.86 14.30
N ALA A 60 12.61 3.40 15.44
CA ALA A 60 12.59 1.98 15.79
C ALA A 60 11.31 1.22 15.38
N ILE A 61 10.20 1.94 15.17
CA ILE A 61 8.89 1.35 14.87
C ILE A 61 8.46 1.76 13.45
N PRO A 62 8.35 0.79 12.51
CA PRO A 62 7.85 1.06 11.18
C PRO A 62 6.43 1.64 11.21
N ARG A 63 6.17 2.66 10.39
CA ARG A 63 4.87 3.33 10.27
C ARG A 63 4.25 3.15 8.90
N GLY A 64 2.93 3.02 8.88
CA GLY A 64 2.12 3.03 7.66
C GLY A 64 1.94 1.67 7.01
N ALA A 65 1.19 1.67 5.91
CA ALA A 65 1.01 0.52 5.05
C ALA A 65 2.03 0.55 3.90
N ARG A 66 2.48 -0.62 3.45
CA ARG A 66 3.31 -0.74 2.25
C ARG A 66 2.49 -0.24 1.04
N LYS A 67 2.92 0.86 0.41
CA LYS A 67 2.21 1.48 -0.73
C LYS A 67 1.99 0.51 -1.89
N ASN A 68 3.02 -0.27 -2.22
CA ASN A 68 3.00 -1.25 -3.32
C ASN A 68 3.03 -2.67 -2.76
N TYR A 69 2.14 -2.98 -1.81
CA TYR A 69 2.10 -4.33 -1.24
C TYR A 69 1.69 -5.35 -2.30
N ARG A 70 2.59 -6.29 -2.58
CA ARG A 70 2.35 -7.47 -3.40
C ARG A 70 2.38 -8.69 -2.48
N PRO A 71 1.23 -9.33 -2.18
CA PRO A 71 1.17 -10.45 -1.24
C PRO A 71 2.02 -11.66 -1.63
N TYR A 72 2.22 -11.87 -2.94
CA TYR A 72 3.00 -12.96 -3.51
C TYR A 72 4.48 -12.64 -3.68
N TRP A 73 4.93 -11.44 -3.27
CA TRP A 73 6.32 -11.00 -3.46
C TRP A 73 7.23 -11.57 -2.38
N THR A 74 8.16 -12.42 -2.79
CA THR A 74 9.15 -13.09 -1.95
C THR A 74 10.55 -12.58 -2.29
N GLU A 75 11.51 -12.81 -1.39
CA GLU A 75 12.92 -12.50 -1.63
C GLU A 75 13.47 -13.22 -2.87
N GLU A 76 13.08 -14.49 -3.07
CA GLU A 76 13.40 -15.25 -4.29
C GLU A 76 12.91 -14.58 -5.58
N LEU A 77 11.73 -13.96 -5.57
CA LEU A 77 11.23 -13.22 -6.74
C LEU A 77 12.00 -11.92 -6.97
N GLU A 78 12.44 -11.26 -5.91
CA GLU A 78 13.26 -10.07 -5.99
C GLU A 78 14.63 -10.38 -6.60
N GLU A 79 15.25 -11.49 -6.20
CA GLU A 79 16.49 -12.00 -6.81
C GLU A 79 16.31 -12.29 -8.31
N LEU A 80 15.24 -12.98 -8.70
CA LEU A 80 14.95 -13.26 -10.11
C LEU A 80 14.66 -12.00 -10.92
N GLU A 81 13.99 -11.00 -10.35
CA GLU A 81 13.78 -9.71 -11.00
C GLU A 81 15.12 -8.99 -11.21
N ASN A 82 16.02 -9.05 -10.23
CA ASN A 82 17.37 -8.52 -10.35
C ASN A 82 18.18 -9.23 -11.44
N GLU A 83 18.11 -10.56 -11.55
CA GLU A 83 18.75 -11.32 -12.64
C GLU A 83 18.26 -10.87 -14.03
N VAL A 84 16.96 -10.63 -14.17
CA VAL A 84 16.35 -10.13 -15.41
C VAL A 84 16.83 -8.72 -15.72
N ASN A 85 16.91 -7.85 -14.71
CA ASN A 85 17.39 -6.48 -14.88
C ASN A 85 18.86 -6.44 -15.30
N VAL A 86 19.72 -7.30 -14.71
CA VAL A 86 21.12 -7.44 -15.12
C VAL A 86 21.20 -7.90 -16.58
N ALA A 87 20.47 -8.95 -16.97
CA ALA A 87 20.48 -9.40 -18.35
C ALA A 87 19.89 -8.38 -19.34
N ARG A 88 18.98 -7.51 -18.89
CA ARG A 88 18.47 -6.42 -19.72
C ARG A 88 19.57 -5.39 -20.00
N LYS A 89 20.33 -5.00 -18.98
CA LYS A 89 21.49 -4.11 -19.14
C LYS A 89 22.53 -4.71 -20.09
N GLU A 90 22.83 -6.01 -19.94
CA GLU A 90 23.76 -6.71 -20.84
C GLU A 90 23.31 -6.67 -22.31
N VAL A 91 21.99 -6.77 -22.58
CA VAL A 91 21.45 -6.66 -23.94
C VAL A 91 21.52 -5.23 -24.47
N GLU A 92 21.31 -4.23 -23.62
CA GLU A 92 21.40 -2.80 -23.97
C GLU A 92 22.85 -2.39 -24.28
N GLU A 93 23.81 -2.85 -23.49
CA GLU A 93 25.25 -2.58 -23.68
C GLU A 93 25.84 -3.40 -24.84
N HIS A 94 25.44 -4.67 -24.95
CA HIS A 94 25.97 -5.62 -25.92
C HIS A 94 24.85 -6.37 -26.64
N PRO A 95 24.25 -5.78 -27.68
CA PRO A 95 23.20 -6.43 -28.46
C PRO A 95 23.74 -7.68 -29.19
N SER A 96 23.37 -8.85 -28.70
CA SER A 96 23.73 -10.15 -29.28
C SER A 96 22.56 -11.12 -29.22
N VAL A 97 22.51 -12.09 -30.14
CA VAL A 97 21.50 -13.16 -30.13
C VAL A 97 21.60 -13.98 -28.85
N VAL A 98 22.82 -14.27 -28.39
CA VAL A 98 23.06 -15.04 -27.15
C VAL A 98 22.52 -14.28 -25.94
N ASN A 99 22.81 -12.98 -25.84
CA ASN A 99 22.34 -12.13 -24.75
C ASN A 99 20.80 -12.00 -24.75
N ASN A 100 20.20 -11.88 -25.94
CA ASN A 100 18.74 -11.88 -26.09
C ASN A 100 18.10 -13.21 -25.68
N VAL A 101 18.72 -14.35 -26.00
CA VAL A 101 18.26 -15.67 -25.56
C VAL A 101 18.35 -15.79 -24.03
N ASN A 102 19.46 -15.35 -23.42
CA ASN A 102 19.64 -15.33 -21.97
C ASN A 102 18.56 -14.46 -21.28
N LEU A 103 18.30 -13.26 -21.79
CA LEU A 103 17.25 -12.38 -21.29
C LEU A 103 15.87 -13.05 -21.38
N LYS A 104 15.55 -13.71 -22.50
CA LYS A 104 14.30 -14.47 -22.66
C LYS A 104 14.19 -15.61 -21.66
N GLN A 105 15.27 -16.37 -21.44
CA GLN A 105 15.30 -17.48 -20.48
C GLN A 105 15.06 -16.98 -19.04
N LYS A 106 15.78 -15.95 -18.60
CA LYS A 106 15.62 -15.36 -17.26
C LYS A 106 14.22 -14.76 -17.09
N THR A 107 13.70 -14.07 -18.10
CA THR A 107 12.33 -13.52 -18.08
C THR A 107 11.27 -14.62 -17.98
N ALA A 108 11.45 -15.73 -18.70
CA ALA A 108 10.55 -16.88 -18.63
C ALA A 108 10.58 -17.55 -17.25
N LYS A 109 11.77 -17.70 -16.64
CA LYS A 109 11.95 -18.21 -15.28
C LYS A 109 11.23 -17.32 -14.26
N PHE A 110 11.48 -16.00 -14.30
CA PHE A 110 10.80 -15.03 -13.43
C PHE A 110 9.28 -15.08 -13.56
N ARG A 111 8.76 -15.13 -14.79
CA ARG A 111 7.31 -15.23 -15.05
C ARG A 111 6.73 -16.53 -14.50
N LYS A 112 7.40 -17.67 -14.73
CA LYS A 112 6.96 -18.98 -14.20
C LYS A 112 6.88 -18.94 -12.68
N GLU A 113 7.89 -18.39 -12.03
CA GLU A 113 7.97 -18.30 -10.58
C GLU A 113 6.90 -17.39 -10.01
N THR A 114 6.69 -16.23 -10.63
CA THR A 114 5.63 -15.28 -10.26
C THR A 114 4.25 -15.92 -10.30
N ILE A 115 3.97 -16.74 -11.33
CA ILE A 115 2.69 -17.46 -11.42
C ILE A 115 2.60 -18.55 -10.34
N ARG A 116 3.70 -19.24 -10.03
CA ARG A 116 3.76 -20.28 -9.00
C ARG A 116 3.43 -19.71 -7.62
N THR A 117 4.11 -18.63 -7.22
CA THR A 117 3.90 -17.99 -5.91
C THR A 117 2.50 -17.37 -5.79
N GLN A 118 1.97 -16.78 -6.86
CA GLN A 118 0.58 -16.30 -6.88
C GLN A 118 -0.42 -17.43 -6.65
N ARG A 119 -0.24 -18.58 -7.30
CA ARG A 119 -1.10 -19.76 -7.12
C ARG A 119 -0.99 -20.32 -5.71
N GLN A 120 0.21 -20.43 -5.17
CA GLN A 120 0.43 -20.89 -3.79
C GLN A 120 -0.24 -19.96 -2.77
N GLY A 121 -0.03 -18.65 -2.89
CA GLY A 121 -0.68 -17.68 -2.01
C GLY A 121 -2.20 -17.71 -2.11
N TRP A 122 -2.76 -18.00 -3.30
CA TRP A 122 -4.19 -18.25 -3.45
C TRP A 122 -4.64 -19.52 -2.74
N GLN A 123 -3.93 -20.64 -2.95
CA GLN A 123 -4.23 -21.92 -2.30
C GLN A 123 -4.20 -21.80 -0.77
N GLU A 124 -3.14 -21.21 -0.21
CA GLU A 124 -3.00 -20.95 1.22
C GLU A 124 -4.14 -20.08 1.75
N LYS A 125 -4.46 -18.98 1.04
CA LYS A 125 -5.58 -18.12 1.41
C LYS A 125 -6.89 -18.91 1.44
N THR A 126 -7.18 -19.70 0.42
CA THR A 126 -8.39 -20.52 0.36
C THR A 126 -8.44 -21.61 1.44
N ALA A 127 -7.30 -22.25 1.72
CA ALA A 127 -7.19 -23.29 2.75
C ALA A 127 -7.32 -22.73 4.17
N SER A 128 -6.97 -21.45 4.38
CA SER A 128 -7.06 -20.80 5.68
C SER A 128 -8.49 -20.45 6.13
N PHE A 129 -9.47 -20.47 5.22
CA PHE A 129 -10.85 -20.12 5.57
C PHE A 129 -11.57 -21.24 6.31
N ASN A 130 -12.13 -20.92 7.46
CA ASN A 130 -13.08 -21.80 8.16
C ASN A 130 -14.51 -21.29 7.91
N MET A 131 -15.36 -22.07 7.22
CA MET A 131 -16.71 -21.63 6.84
C MET A 131 -17.61 -21.26 8.04
N GLU A 132 -17.37 -21.83 9.23
CA GLU A 132 -18.15 -21.53 10.43
C GLU A 132 -17.76 -20.20 11.08
N LYS A 133 -16.48 -19.80 10.96
CA LYS A 133 -15.93 -18.60 11.64
C LYS A 133 -15.72 -17.42 10.70
N ASP A 134 -15.50 -17.68 9.40
CA ASP A 134 -15.10 -16.70 8.40
C ASP A 134 -16.19 -16.40 7.36
N GLY A 135 -17.46 -16.72 7.63
CA GLY A 135 -18.57 -16.55 6.69
C GLY A 135 -18.60 -15.19 5.98
N ASN A 136 -18.49 -14.08 6.73
CA ASN A 136 -18.45 -12.73 6.13
C ASN A 136 -17.26 -12.50 5.19
N LYS A 137 -16.08 -13.05 5.52
CA LYS A 137 -14.89 -12.93 4.67
C LYS A 137 -15.03 -13.76 3.40
N LEU A 138 -15.65 -14.93 3.51
CA LEU A 138 -15.92 -15.80 2.38
C LEU A 138 -16.96 -15.17 1.44
N TRP A 139 -18.03 -14.61 1.99
CA TRP A 139 -19.02 -13.86 1.22
C TRP A 139 -18.40 -12.68 0.48
N GLY A 140 -17.56 -11.89 1.16
CA GLY A 140 -16.81 -10.81 0.50
C GLY A 140 -15.88 -11.33 -0.61
N LEU A 141 -15.23 -12.48 -0.41
CA LEU A 141 -14.40 -13.08 -1.46
C LEU A 141 -15.22 -13.55 -2.67
N ILE A 142 -16.39 -14.16 -2.43
CA ILE A 142 -17.31 -14.58 -3.50
C ILE A 142 -17.82 -13.37 -4.27
N GLU A 143 -18.13 -12.28 -3.58
CA GLU A 143 -18.53 -10.99 -4.18
C GLU A 143 -17.41 -10.38 -5.04
N ASP A 144 -16.16 -10.43 -4.55
CA ASP A 144 -14.99 -10.00 -5.32
C ASP A 144 -14.78 -10.86 -6.58
N LEU A 145 -15.03 -12.18 -6.49
CA LEU A 145 -14.86 -13.13 -7.60
C LEU A 145 -15.99 -13.07 -8.62
N SER A 146 -17.22 -12.80 -8.19
CA SER A 146 -18.39 -12.66 -9.06
C SER A 146 -18.36 -11.35 -9.86
N GLY A 147 -17.44 -10.44 -9.55
CA GLY A 147 -17.29 -9.16 -10.24
C GLY A 147 -18.46 -8.22 -9.96
N SER A 148 -19.26 -8.47 -8.93
CA SER A 148 -20.19 -7.46 -8.43
C SER A 148 -19.35 -6.30 -7.95
N GLU A 149 -19.45 -5.17 -8.66
CA GLU A 149 -18.76 -3.94 -8.32
C GLU A 149 -19.12 -3.59 -6.86
N GLY A 150 -18.17 -3.85 -5.95
CA GLY A 150 -18.35 -3.54 -4.54
C GLY A 150 -18.84 -2.10 -4.40
N LYS A 151 -19.94 -1.92 -3.66
CA LYS A 151 -20.63 -0.65 -3.36
C LYS A 151 -20.01 0.55 -4.08
N ALA A 152 -20.57 0.91 -5.24
CA ALA A 152 -20.19 2.10 -6.00
C ALA A 152 -19.88 3.25 -5.04
N THR A 153 -18.64 3.76 -5.11
CA THR A 153 -18.20 4.90 -4.31
C THR A 153 -19.21 6.02 -4.51
N GLN A 154 -19.79 6.51 -3.41
CA GLN A 154 -20.69 7.65 -3.42
C GLN A 154 -19.91 8.84 -4.01
N ILE A 155 -20.24 9.24 -5.24
CA ILE A 155 -19.70 10.45 -5.85
C ILE A 155 -20.29 11.61 -5.07
N ALA A 156 -19.48 12.30 -4.26
CA ALA A 156 -19.85 13.55 -3.63
C ALA A 156 -19.39 14.69 -4.55
N LEU A 157 -20.34 15.52 -5.00
CA LEU A 157 -20.06 16.75 -5.72
C LEU A 157 -20.30 17.90 -4.75
N GLU A 158 -19.32 18.81 -4.63
CA GLU A 158 -19.52 20.07 -3.92
C GLU A 158 -20.16 21.08 -4.87
N LYS A 159 -21.33 21.59 -4.51
CA LYS A 159 -21.96 22.71 -5.18
C LYS A 159 -22.34 23.75 -4.11
N ASP A 160 -21.89 24.98 -4.30
CA ASP A 160 -22.27 26.16 -3.51
C ASP A 160 -22.15 25.96 -1.98
N GLY A 161 -21.07 25.31 -1.53
CA GLY A 161 -20.76 25.13 -0.10
C GLY A 161 -21.56 24.03 0.62
N ASN A 162 -22.37 23.23 -0.08
CA ASN A 162 -23.05 22.07 0.48
C ASN A 162 -22.63 20.77 -0.22
N THR A 163 -22.28 19.75 0.58
CA THR A 163 -21.96 18.40 0.11
C THR A 163 -23.27 17.62 -0.12
N VAL A 164 -23.62 17.36 -1.38
CA VAL A 164 -24.78 16.51 -1.71
C VAL A 164 -24.29 15.11 -2.08
N THR A 165 -24.85 14.09 -1.43
CA THR A 165 -24.51 12.68 -1.66
C THR A 165 -25.74 11.85 -2.00
N GLY A 166 -25.68 11.02 -3.05
CA GLY A 166 -26.74 10.07 -3.42
C GLY A 166 -27.43 10.38 -4.76
N LYS A 167 -28.58 9.74 -5.03
CA LYS A 167 -29.36 9.79 -6.30
C LYS A 167 -29.73 11.19 -6.82
N ALA A 168 -29.52 12.25 -6.03
CA ALA A 168 -29.81 13.63 -6.41
C ALA A 168 -28.86 14.24 -7.46
N THR A 169 -27.79 13.53 -7.86
CA THR A 169 -26.92 13.96 -8.98
C THR A 169 -27.46 13.54 -10.35
N ALA A 170 -28.57 12.80 -10.41
CA ALA A 170 -29.17 12.29 -11.63
C ALA A 170 -30.48 13.01 -12.00
N ASP A 171 -30.60 14.31 -11.71
CA ASP A 171 -31.67 15.14 -12.26
C ASP A 171 -31.19 15.89 -13.51
N PRO A 172 -31.79 15.64 -14.70
CA PRO A 172 -31.38 16.26 -15.95
C PRO A 172 -32.07 17.63 -16.09
N ALA A 173 -31.50 18.66 -15.46
CA ALA A 173 -31.95 20.04 -15.64
C ALA A 173 -30.82 20.92 -16.18
N HIS A 174 -30.36 20.61 -17.39
CA HIS A 174 -29.74 21.60 -18.28
C HIS A 174 -29.75 21.11 -19.73
N GLN A 175 -30.95 21.06 -20.31
CA GLN A 175 -31.12 20.98 -21.76
C GLN A 175 -31.89 22.20 -22.21
N THR A 176 -31.23 23.36 -22.27
CA THR A 176 -31.71 24.47 -23.09
C THR A 176 -30.54 25.39 -23.43
N ILE A 177 -30.50 25.77 -24.71
CA ILE A 177 -29.78 26.90 -25.33
C ILE A 177 -28.33 26.65 -25.77
N CYS A 178 -28.17 26.00 -26.93
CA CYS A 178 -27.26 26.47 -27.99
C CYS A 178 -27.46 25.64 -29.28
N CYS A 179 -28.33 26.09 -30.20
CA CYS A 179 -28.10 26.09 -31.66
C CYS A 179 -29.37 26.64 -32.35
N SER A 180 -29.41 27.95 -32.55
CA SER A 180 -30.36 28.58 -33.48
C SER A 180 -29.86 28.39 -34.92
N GLN A 181 -30.73 27.82 -35.74
CA GLN A 181 -30.85 27.92 -37.20
C GLN A 181 -29.58 28.17 -38.04
N GLN A 182 -29.15 27.12 -38.75
CA GLN A 182 -28.77 27.24 -40.15
C GLN A 182 -29.95 26.77 -40.99
N HIS A 183 -30.53 27.69 -41.74
CA HIS A 183 -31.11 27.42 -43.05
C HIS A 183 -30.68 28.54 -43.98
#